data_AF-A0A916IEZ9-F1
#
_entry.id   AF-A0A916IEZ9-F1
#
_cell.length_a   1.000
_cell.length_b   1.000
_cell.length_c   1.000
_cell.angle_alpha   90.00
_cell.angle_beta   90.00
_cell.angle_gamma   90.00
#
_symmetry.space_group_name_H-M   'P 1'
#
loop_
_entity.id
_entity.type
_entity.pdbx_description
1 polymer ?
#
loop_
_entity_poly.entity_id
_entity_poly.type
_entity_poly.pdbx_seq_one_letter_code
_entity_poly.pdbx_strand_id
1 'polypeptide(L)' 'MATYKVGYFVGSLASTSINRLLAKALVRLAPAELELTGMKDSGYGRFDGRAVIDEFSELKWITIEPSVQQYPV' A
#
# COMPACT_ATOMS: atom_id res chain seq x y z
N MET A 1 -11.40 30.97 10.01
CA MET A 1 -11.70 29.67 9.37
C MET A 1 -11.19 28.57 10.28
N ALA A 2 -11.85 27.41 10.31
CA ALA A 2 -11.44 26.28 11.15
C ALA A 2 -10.25 25.54 10.53
N THR A 3 -9.29 25.13 11.36
CA THR A 3 -8.14 24.32 10.94
C THR A 3 -8.50 22.84 11.00
N TYR A 4 -8.22 22.11 9.92
CA TYR A 4 -8.49 20.67 9.81
C TYR A 4 -7.18 19.89 9.83
N LYS A 5 -7.10 18.88 10.69
CA LYS A 5 -5.98 17.94 10.73
C LYS A 5 -6.42 16.63 10.11
N VAL A 6 -5.74 16.21 9.05
CA VAL A 6 -6.10 14.99 8.30
C VAL A 6 -4.89 14.07 8.23
N GLY A 7 -5.06 12.85 8.74
CA GLY A 7 -4.08 11.78 8.60
C GLY A 7 -4.23 11.06 7.26
N TYR A 8 -3.13 10.65 6.63
CA TYR A 8 -3.17 9.89 5.39
C TYR A 8 -2.18 8.72 5.35
N PHE A 9 -2.53 7.69 4.57
CA PHE A 9 -1.72 6.51 4.29
C PHE A 9 -1.16 6.53 2.88
N VAL A 10 0.01 5.93 2.70
CA VAL A 10 0.57 5.68 1.37
C VAL A 10 0.81 4.18 1.27
N GLY A 11 0.14 3.45 0.38
CA GLY A 11 0.38 2.01 0.20
C GLY A 11 1.69 1.75 -0.54
N SER A 12 2.83 1.66 0.16
CA SER A 12 4.13 1.26 -0.43
C SER A 12 5.20 1.04 0.66
N LEU A 13 6.12 0.08 0.53
CA LEU A 13 7.26 -0.10 1.47
C LEU A 13 8.62 0.40 0.91
N ALA A 14 8.75 0.61 -0.40
CA ALA A 14 9.95 1.20 -1.02
C ALA A 14 10.14 2.69 -0.70
N SER A 15 11.19 3.07 0.04
CA SER A 15 11.51 4.46 0.44
C SER A 15 11.55 5.45 -0.73
N THR A 16 11.84 4.96 -1.94
CA THR A 16 11.91 5.72 -3.20
C THR A 16 10.63 5.65 -4.05
N SER A 17 9.54 5.09 -3.53
CA SER A 17 8.27 4.96 -4.28
C SER A 17 7.71 6.30 -4.75
N ILE A 18 7.22 6.33 -5.99
CA ILE A 18 6.51 7.47 -6.57
C ILE A 18 5.32 7.92 -5.71
N ASN A 19 4.65 6.97 -5.02
CA ASN A 19 3.54 7.28 -4.12
C ASN A 19 4.00 8.09 -2.89
N ARG A 20 5.25 7.95 -2.43
CA ARG A 20 5.81 8.81 -1.37
C ARG A 20 6.19 10.19 -1.87
N LEU A 21 6.73 10.28 -3.09
CA LEU A 21 7.04 11.56 -3.72
C LEU A 21 5.78 12.38 -3.94
N LEU A 22 4.73 11.73 -4.48
CA LEU A 22 3.41 12.33 -4.67
C LEU A 22 2.80 12.78 -3.33
N ALA A 23 2.84 11.92 -2.31
CA ALA A 23 2.33 12.28 -0.98
C ALA A 23 3.05 13.50 -0.38
N LYS A 24 4.38 13.58 -0.48
CA LYS A 24 5.15 14.75 -0.02
C LYS A 24 4.82 16.02 -0.80
N ALA A 25 4.52 15.90 -2.09
CA ALA A 25 4.11 17.05 -2.91
C ALA A 25 2.72 17.56 -2.49
N LEU A 26 1.78 16.66 -2.20
CA LEU A 26 0.43 17.01 -1.75
C LEU A 26 0.43 17.72 -0.39
N VAL A 27 1.27 17.29 0.55
CA VAL A 27 1.47 18.00 1.84
C VAL A 27 1.97 19.42 1.61
N ARG A 28 2.88 19.64 0.65
CA ARG A 28 3.40 20.97 0.31
C ARG A 28 2.37 21.87 -0.38
N LEU A 29 1.41 21.29 -1.07
CA LEU A 29 0.36 22.02 -1.77
C LEU A 29 -0.87 22.31 -0.89
N ALA A 30 -0.90 21.79 0.33
CA ALA A 30 -2.03 21.96 1.23
C ALA A 30 -2.23 23.44 1.58
N PRO A 31 -3.49 23.93 1.61
CA PRO A 31 -3.79 25.28 2.06
C PRO A 31 -3.50 25.43 3.56
N ALA A 32 -3.32 26.66 4.04
CA ALA A 32 -2.85 26.93 5.40
C ALA A 32 -3.80 26.43 6.51
N GLU A 33 -5.08 26.21 6.19
CA GLU A 33 -6.05 25.66 7.13
C GLU A 33 -6.05 24.12 7.20
N LEU A 34 -5.24 23.44 6.37
CA LEU A 34 -5.16 21.98 6.28
C LEU A 34 -3.78 21.46 6.69
N GLU A 35 -3.72 20.76 7.82
CA GLU A 35 -2.53 20.03 8.25
C GLU A 35 -2.63 18.56 7.83
N LEU A 36 -1.75 18.14 6.90
CA LEU A 36 -1.66 16.76 6.45
C LEU A 36 -0.52 16.02 7.16
N THR A 37 -0.86 14.95 7.88
CA THR A 37 0.13 14.12 8.59
C THR A 37 0.14 12.70 8.01
N GLY A 38 1.30 12.30 7.49
CA GLY A 38 1.47 10.96 6.95
C GLY A 38 1.64 9.93 8.06
N MET A 39 0.72 8.98 8.17
CA MET A 39 0.79 7.89 9.15
C MET A 39 1.83 6.81 8.77
N LYS A 40 2.59 7.05 7.70
CA LYS A 40 3.80 6.31 7.37
C LYS A 40 5.01 6.68 8.21
N ASP A 41 5.06 7.89 8.76
CA ASP A 41 6.06 8.21 9.81
C ASP A 41 5.72 7.53 11.13
N SER A 42 4.48 7.03 11.30
CA SER A 42 4.08 6.13 12.39
C SER A 42 3.95 4.64 11.97
N GLY A 43 4.12 4.35 10.67
CA GLY A 43 4.02 3.02 10.05
C GLY A 43 2.60 2.40 10.00
N TYR A 44 2.15 1.95 8.83
CA TYR A 44 1.17 0.85 8.70
C TYR A 44 1.70 -0.17 7.69
N GLY A 45 1.68 -1.44 8.13
CA GLY A 45 2.33 -2.62 7.55
C GLY A 45 2.76 -3.54 8.71
N ARG A 46 2.58 -4.86 8.58
CA ARG A 46 3.07 -5.82 9.58
C ARG A 46 4.48 -6.25 9.21
N PHE A 47 5.45 -5.87 10.04
CA PHE A 47 6.86 -6.27 9.90
C PHE A 47 7.20 -7.34 10.95
N ASP A 48 6.56 -8.50 10.84
CA ASP A 48 7.03 -9.74 11.47
C ASP A 48 6.27 -10.97 10.94
N GLY A 49 6.88 -12.15 11.03
CA GLY A 49 6.27 -13.42 10.64
C GLY A 49 5.91 -13.53 9.16
N ARG A 50 4.92 -14.36 8.82
CA ARG A 50 4.53 -14.66 7.41
C ARG A 50 3.83 -13.50 6.70
N ALA A 51 3.31 -12.52 7.45
CA ALA A 51 2.58 -11.38 6.89
C ALA A 51 3.48 -10.47 6.03
N VAL A 52 4.80 -10.48 6.23
CA VAL A 52 5.73 -9.69 5.41
C VAL A 52 5.88 -10.25 4.00
N ILE A 53 5.67 -11.55 3.80
CA ILE A 53 5.83 -12.19 2.50
C ILE A 53 4.72 -11.73 1.54
N ASP A 54 3.49 -11.64 2.03
CA ASP A 54 2.33 -11.19 1.24
C ASP A 54 2.44 -9.72 0.81
N GLU A 55 3.16 -8.89 1.58
CA GLU A 55 3.36 -7.46 1.28
C GLU A 55 4.38 -7.21 0.15
N PHE A 56 5.22 -8.21 -0.17
CA PHE A 56 6.30 -8.11 -1.17
C PHE A 56 6.24 -9.19 -2.26
N SER A 57 5.22 -10.03 -2.25
CA SER A 57 5.03 -11.09 -3.25
C SER A 57 3.71 -10.91 -4.00
N GLU A 58 3.69 -11.38 -5.24
CA GLU A 58 2.47 -11.46 -6.03
C GLU A 58 1.94 -12.89 -5.96
N LEU A 59 0.73 -13.07 -5.40
CA LEU A 59 0.10 -14.38 -5.34
C LEU A 59 -0.34 -14.79 -6.75
N LYS A 60 0.24 -15.86 -7.29
CA LYS A 60 -0.15 -16.43 -8.59
C LYS A 60 -0.84 -17.78 -8.39
N TRP A 61 -2.06 -17.91 -8.92
CA TRP A 61 -2.75 -19.19 -9.02
C TRP A 61 -2.23 -19.93 -10.24
N ILE A 62 -1.53 -21.05 -10.01
CA ILE A 62 -1.08 -21.98 -11.05
C ILE A 62 -1.67 -23.35 -10.77
N THR A 63 -2.31 -23.98 -11.76
CA THR A 63 -2.73 -25.38 -11.71
C THR A 63 -1.82 -26.22 -12.60
N ILE A 64 -1.60 -27.48 -12.19
CA ILE A 64 -0.92 -28.49 -12.99
C ILE A 64 -1.92 -29.63 -13.11
N GLU A 65 -2.32 -29.93 -14.34
CA GLU A 65 -3.35 -30.93 -14.65
C GLU A 65 -2.74 -32.08 -15.46
N PRO A 66 -3.21 -33.32 -15.25
CA PRO A 66 -2.79 -34.45 -16.08
C PRO A 66 -3.22 -34.22 -17.53
N SER A 67 -2.41 -34.72 -18.46
CA SER A 67 -2.68 -34.56 -19.92
C SER A 67 -3.99 -35.20 -20.36
N VAL A 68 -4.53 -36.13 -19.57
CA VAL A 68 -5.82 -36.77 -19.81
C VAL A 68 -6.76 -36.41 -18.66
N GLN A 69 -7.78 -35.62 -18.97
CA GLN A 69 -8.81 -35.20 -18.02
C GLN A 69 -10.19 -35.57 -18.57
N GLN A 70 -10.95 -36.35 -17.81
CA GLN A 70 -12.35 -36.63 -18.12
C GLN A 70 -13.21 -35.52 -17.54
N TYR A 71 -13.95 -34.85 -18.41
CA TYR A 71 -14.99 -33.91 -18.02
C TYR A 71 -16.34 -34.62 -18.05
N PRO A 72 -17.23 -34.34 -17.09
CA PRO A 72 -18.60 -34.82 -17.17
C PRO A 72 -19.28 -34.24 -18.41
N VAL A 73 -20.06 -35.09 -19.08
CA VAL A 73 -20.97 -34.71 -20.16
C VAL A 73 -22.39 -34.60 -19.64
#